data_AF-A0A1S3I407-F1
#
_entry.id   AF-A0A1S3I407-F1
#
_cell.length_a   1.000
_cell.length_b   1.000
_cell.length_c   1.000
_cell.angle_alpha   90.00
_cell.angle_beta   90.00
_cell.angle_gamma   90.00
#
_symmetry.space_group_name_H-M   'P 1'
#
loop_
_entity.id
_entity.type
_entity.pdbx_description
1 polymer ?
#
loop_
_entity_poly.entity_id
_entity_poly.type
_entity_poly.pdbx_seq_one_letter_code
_entity_poly.pdbx_strand_id
1 'polypeptide(L)'
;MAAVAPVTAISWSEFIVDPPLMYGLFAPTPGRLTYDPNRVKFLQNTSSNGGQSNAEARLLHVETIDDLVQVREELFSKPLFMRVYTEHVKVEDYGLVRVRTRWRGDFAVLINTLHPQIRHQMEPKFEEAMNELSQGKKFCLEFDLGPTLERWYAEILDVDSGCSRSNTKSKYTRLYITNHTKYQHCFDCNVIWAVLCNVCWLMSAPCYMIHRASTVTDIMHDIASPIVMRTPLSRGRVVDIAPQTDSQALQQAQQALRQHAEQVRLQQEAEAQHRAQQMEPTQPPTYSEAVATSQQGQQYQPQQFGAPQTAQPVPLLPPPPPSGKLA
;
A
#
# COMPACT_ATOMS: atom_id res chain seq x y z
N MET A 1 -14.93 -13.26 -18.05
CA MET A 1 -13.75 -12.90 -17.23
C MET A 1 -14.22 -11.93 -16.16
N ALA A 2 -13.72 -12.03 -14.93
CA ALA A 2 -13.98 -11.02 -13.91
C ALA A 2 -13.47 -9.65 -14.41
N ALA A 3 -14.18 -8.57 -14.08
CA ALA A 3 -13.75 -7.23 -14.42
C ALA A 3 -12.42 -6.95 -13.71
N VAL A 4 -11.37 -6.60 -14.45
CA VAL A 4 -10.06 -6.26 -13.91
C VAL A 4 -10.12 -4.84 -13.34
N ALA A 5 -9.76 -4.68 -12.06
CA ALA A 5 -9.75 -3.39 -11.40
C ALA A 5 -8.81 -2.39 -12.10
N PRO A 6 -9.00 -1.06 -11.94
CA PRO A 6 -8.15 -0.05 -12.57
C PRO A 6 -6.67 -0.25 -12.24
N VAL A 7 -6.37 -0.47 -10.96
CA VAL A 7 -5.04 -0.83 -10.47
C VAL A 7 -5.18 -1.98 -9.49
N THR A 8 -4.36 -3.00 -9.68
CA THR A 8 -4.34 -4.20 -8.84
C THR A 8 -2.94 -4.37 -8.27
N ALA A 9 -2.82 -4.63 -6.97
CA ALA A 9 -1.56 -4.94 -6.31
C ALA A 9 -1.63 -6.31 -5.63
N ILE A 10 -0.51 -7.03 -5.62
CA ILE A 10 -0.31 -8.26 -4.82
C ILE A 10 1.12 -8.21 -4.28
N SER A 11 1.36 -8.78 -3.10
CA SER A 11 2.72 -8.94 -2.60
C SER A 11 3.58 -9.70 -3.63
N TRP A 12 4.81 -9.23 -3.87
CA TRP A 12 5.73 -9.89 -4.79
C TRP A 12 6.02 -11.33 -4.37
N SER A 13 6.12 -11.59 -3.06
CA SER A 13 6.35 -12.95 -2.54
C SER A 13 5.19 -13.89 -2.88
N GLU A 14 3.95 -13.43 -2.72
CA GLU A 14 2.74 -14.20 -3.05
C GLU A 14 2.62 -14.41 -4.56
N PHE A 15 2.90 -13.38 -5.35
CA PHE A 15 2.88 -13.44 -6.80
C PHE A 15 3.89 -14.45 -7.38
N ILE A 16 5.09 -14.53 -6.82
CA ILE A 16 6.08 -15.51 -7.29
C ILE A 16 5.69 -16.94 -6.95
N VAL A 17 5.00 -17.15 -5.82
CA VAL A 17 4.51 -18.48 -5.42
C VAL A 17 3.36 -18.94 -6.32
N ASP A 18 2.42 -18.04 -6.67
CA ASP A 18 1.28 -18.36 -7.53
C ASP A 18 0.98 -17.21 -8.52
N PRO A 19 1.77 -17.09 -9.63
CA PRO A 19 1.59 -16.02 -10.61
C PRO A 19 0.18 -15.91 -11.24
N PRO A 20 -0.54 -17.04 -11.46
CA PRO A 20 -1.93 -17.02 -11.92
C PRO A 20 -2.89 -16.19 -11.05
N LEU A 21 -2.55 -15.87 -9.79
CA LEU A 21 -3.35 -14.96 -8.94
C LEU A 21 -3.59 -13.59 -9.59
N MET A 22 -2.69 -13.15 -10.46
CA MET A 22 -2.84 -11.94 -11.26
C MET A 22 -3.64 -12.21 -12.54
N TYR A 23 -4.92 -12.59 -12.36
CA TYR A 23 -5.90 -12.83 -13.42
C TYR A 23 -5.52 -13.89 -14.48
N GLY A 24 -4.64 -14.83 -14.14
CA GLY A 24 -4.14 -15.83 -15.08
C GLY A 24 -3.39 -15.22 -16.27
N LEU A 25 -2.79 -14.03 -16.09
CA LEU A 25 -1.94 -13.38 -17.10
C LEU A 25 -0.50 -13.89 -17.08
N PHE A 26 -0.12 -14.54 -15.98
CA PHE A 26 1.22 -15.05 -15.73
C PHE A 26 1.16 -16.53 -15.40
N ALA A 27 2.19 -17.26 -15.82
CA ALA A 27 2.36 -18.67 -15.51
C ALA A 27 3.72 -18.89 -14.82
N PRO A 28 3.78 -19.82 -13.85
CA PRO A 28 5.04 -20.21 -13.25
C PRO A 28 5.83 -21.04 -14.28
N THR A 29 7.11 -20.72 -14.44
CA THR A 29 8.06 -21.56 -15.17
C THR A 29 9.32 -21.68 -14.30
N PRO A 30 9.99 -22.85 -14.22
CA PRO A 30 11.15 -23.00 -13.35
C PRO A 30 12.20 -21.91 -13.58
N GLY A 31 12.45 -21.07 -12.56
CA GLY A 31 13.42 -19.97 -12.61
C GLY A 31 13.01 -18.74 -13.42
N ARG A 32 11.82 -18.71 -14.03
CA ARG A 32 11.36 -17.57 -14.84
C ARG A 32 9.85 -17.38 -14.79
N LEU A 33 9.42 -16.12 -14.73
CA LEU A 33 8.03 -15.75 -14.92
C LEU A 33 7.70 -15.76 -16.42
N THR A 34 6.72 -16.55 -16.85
CA THR A 34 6.20 -16.49 -18.23
C THR A 34 4.88 -15.72 -18.27
N TYR A 35 4.66 -15.01 -19.36
CA TYR A 35 3.45 -14.24 -19.61
C TYR A 35 3.18 -14.20 -21.10
N ASP A 36 1.91 -13.96 -21.47
CA ASP A 36 1.54 -13.76 -22.86
C ASP A 36 1.74 -12.28 -23.24
N PRO A 37 2.69 -11.95 -24.13
CA PRO A 37 2.97 -10.56 -24.52
C PRO A 37 1.81 -9.89 -25.26
N ASN A 38 0.83 -10.66 -25.75
CA ASN A 38 -0.40 -10.15 -26.35
C ASN A 38 -1.45 -9.76 -25.31
N ARG A 39 -1.32 -10.26 -24.07
CA ARG A 39 -2.30 -10.02 -22.99
C ARG A 39 -1.82 -9.05 -21.94
N VAL A 40 -0.51 -8.88 -21.77
CA VAL A 40 0.07 -7.96 -20.78
C VAL A 40 1.38 -7.36 -21.29
N LYS A 41 1.55 -6.04 -21.09
CA LYS A 41 2.82 -5.37 -21.33
C LYS A 41 3.64 -5.43 -20.05
N PHE A 42 4.76 -6.15 -20.09
CA PHE A 42 5.68 -6.19 -18.96
C PHE A 42 6.75 -5.12 -19.10
N LEU A 43 6.79 -4.17 -18.16
CA LEU A 43 7.85 -3.16 -18.08
C LEU A 43 9.02 -3.73 -17.26
N GLN A 44 9.76 -4.67 -17.85
CA GLN A 44 10.87 -5.34 -17.18
C GLN A 44 12.19 -4.59 -17.41
N ASN A 45 12.95 -4.36 -16.34
CA ASN A 45 14.37 -3.98 -16.43
C ASN A 45 15.18 -5.04 -17.17
N THR A 46 15.28 -4.91 -18.49
CA THR A 46 16.22 -5.67 -19.33
C THR A 46 17.62 -5.09 -19.20
N SER A 47 18.14 -4.99 -17.97
CA SER A 47 19.58 -4.84 -17.76
C SER A 47 20.11 -6.24 -17.46
N SER A 48 20.43 -6.98 -18.53
CA SER A 48 21.05 -8.31 -18.43
C SER A 48 22.53 -8.28 -18.04
N ASN A 49 23.12 -7.09 -17.87
CA ASN A 49 24.49 -6.92 -17.41
C ASN A 49 24.47 -6.45 -15.96
N GLY A 50 24.87 -7.33 -15.04
CA GLY A 50 24.72 -7.24 -13.58
C GLY A 50 25.46 -6.12 -12.85
N GLY A 51 25.43 -4.88 -13.35
CA GLY A 51 25.93 -3.71 -12.66
C GLY A 51 25.32 -2.44 -13.23
N GLN A 52 24.39 -1.83 -12.47
CA GLN A 52 23.91 -0.45 -12.63
C GLN A 52 23.35 -0.13 -14.05
N SER A 53 22.04 -0.04 -14.28
CA SER A 53 21.12 0.86 -13.59
C SER A 53 19.66 0.40 -13.78
N ASN A 54 18.95 0.22 -12.67
CA ASN A 54 17.55 -0.23 -12.62
C ASN A 54 16.53 0.83 -13.13
N ALA A 55 16.98 1.87 -13.83
CA ALA A 55 16.18 3.07 -14.11
C ALA A 55 15.72 3.20 -15.57
N GLU A 56 16.18 2.33 -16.48
CA GLU A 56 15.97 2.55 -17.93
C GLU A 56 14.76 1.83 -18.52
N ALA A 57 14.30 0.69 -18.00
CA ALA A 57 13.26 -0.05 -18.71
C ALA A 57 11.82 0.46 -18.56
N ARG A 58 11.69 1.68 -18.06
CA ARG A 58 10.43 2.43 -18.02
C ARG A 58 10.54 3.72 -18.79
N LEU A 59 11.53 3.81 -19.66
CA LEU A 59 11.76 4.91 -20.56
C LEU A 59 11.46 4.41 -21.98
N LEU A 60 10.41 4.96 -22.58
CA LEU A 60 10.09 4.73 -23.98
C LEU A 60 10.59 5.95 -24.77
N HIS A 61 11.55 5.72 -25.66
CA HIS A 61 12.02 6.76 -26.57
C HIS A 61 11.14 6.79 -27.81
N VAL A 62 10.74 7.98 -28.23
CA VAL A 62 9.92 8.20 -29.44
C VAL A 62 10.56 9.32 -30.25
N GLU A 63 10.68 9.17 -31.56
CA GLU A 63 11.29 10.20 -32.41
C GLU A 63 10.24 10.92 -33.25
N THR A 64 9.22 10.19 -33.68
CA THR A 64 8.16 10.66 -34.57
C THR A 64 6.78 10.61 -33.94
N ILE A 65 5.81 11.32 -34.55
CA ILE A 65 4.40 11.27 -34.11
C ILE A 65 3.86 9.85 -34.26
N ASP A 66 4.22 9.15 -35.33
CA ASP A 66 3.78 7.76 -35.56
C ASP A 66 4.30 6.83 -34.46
N ASP A 67 5.54 7.01 -33.98
CA ASP A 67 6.07 6.25 -32.84
C ASP A 67 5.23 6.51 -31.58
N LEU A 68 4.88 7.78 -31.32
CA LEU A 68 4.08 8.16 -30.16
C LEU A 68 2.66 7.58 -30.24
N VAL A 69 2.05 7.58 -31.43
CA VAL A 69 0.75 6.92 -31.68
C VAL A 69 0.87 5.42 -31.47
N GLN A 70 1.93 4.78 -31.98
CA GLN A 70 2.16 3.35 -31.77
C GLN A 70 2.33 3.01 -30.28
N VAL A 71 3.09 3.82 -29.53
CA VAL A 71 3.26 3.65 -28.08
C VAL A 71 1.93 3.84 -27.36
N ARG A 72 1.12 4.86 -27.72
CA ARG A 72 -0.22 5.07 -27.16
C ARG A 72 -1.11 3.86 -27.39
N GLU A 73 -1.23 3.39 -28.62
CA GLU A 73 -2.06 2.23 -28.97
C GLU A 73 -1.57 0.97 -28.25
N GLU A 74 -0.25 0.75 -28.17
CA GLU A 74 0.28 -0.39 -27.45
C GLU A 74 -0.04 -0.32 -25.95
N LEU A 75 0.12 0.85 -25.32
CA LEU A 75 -0.18 1.04 -23.91
C LEU A 75 -1.68 0.88 -23.63
N PHE A 76 -2.56 1.33 -24.52
CA PHE A 76 -4.01 1.16 -24.38
C PHE A 76 -4.54 -0.20 -24.84
N SER A 77 -3.74 -1.02 -25.53
CA SER A 77 -4.18 -2.36 -25.97
C SER A 77 -4.18 -3.42 -24.87
N LYS A 78 -3.37 -3.24 -23.82
CA LYS A 78 -3.12 -4.27 -22.80
C LYS A 78 -2.71 -3.67 -21.45
N PRO A 79 -3.06 -4.32 -20.33
CA PRO A 79 -2.61 -3.90 -19.00
C PRO A 79 -1.09 -3.81 -18.89
N LEU A 80 -0.62 -2.86 -18.08
CA LEU A 80 0.78 -2.67 -17.77
C LEU A 80 1.12 -3.35 -16.45
N PHE A 81 2.17 -4.18 -16.45
CA PHE A 81 2.68 -4.79 -15.24
C PHE A 81 4.00 -4.15 -14.83
N MET A 82 4.11 -3.83 -13.53
CA MET A 82 5.32 -3.27 -12.92
C MET A 82 5.58 -3.88 -11.54
N ARG A 83 6.85 -4.02 -11.18
CA ARG A 83 7.26 -4.32 -9.80
C ARG A 83 7.56 -3.01 -9.07
N VAL A 84 6.93 -2.81 -7.92
CA VAL A 84 7.00 -1.58 -7.13
C VAL A 84 7.55 -1.90 -5.76
N TYR A 85 8.37 -0.99 -5.23
CA TYR A 85 8.82 -1.08 -3.83
C TYR A 85 8.29 0.11 -3.05
N THR A 86 7.76 -0.13 -1.86
CA THR A 86 7.31 0.91 -0.95
C THR A 86 8.05 0.81 0.38
N GLU A 87 8.26 1.95 1.03
CA GLU A 87 8.84 2.04 2.36
C GLU A 87 8.00 3.04 3.16
N HIS A 88 7.42 2.56 4.26
CA HIS A 88 6.67 3.39 5.20
C HIS A 88 7.49 3.53 6.48
N VAL A 89 7.61 4.74 6.98
CA VAL A 89 8.33 5.06 8.22
C VAL A 89 7.39 5.83 9.13
N LYS A 90 7.13 5.28 10.32
CA LYS A 90 6.35 5.94 11.37
C LYS A 90 7.29 6.28 12.53
N VAL A 91 7.13 7.49 13.06
CA VAL A 91 7.85 7.96 14.22
C VAL A 91 6.83 8.24 15.33
N GLU A 92 6.98 7.51 16.42
CA GLU A 92 6.13 7.62 17.61
C GLU A 92 6.97 8.13 18.77
N ASP A 93 6.47 9.16 19.45
CA ASP A 93 7.12 9.76 20.60
C ASP A 93 6.42 9.26 21.87
N TYR A 94 7.09 8.41 22.65
CA TYR A 94 6.64 7.86 23.94
C TYR A 94 7.38 8.57 25.09
N GLY A 95 6.84 9.71 25.52
CA GLY A 95 7.49 10.56 26.52
C GLY A 95 8.82 11.11 25.98
N LEU A 96 9.95 10.68 26.55
CA LEU A 96 11.30 11.05 26.09
C LEU A 96 11.89 10.09 25.03
N VAL A 97 11.19 9.00 24.71
CA VAL A 97 11.69 7.97 23.79
C VAL A 97 11.05 8.16 22.43
N ARG A 98 11.86 8.35 21.39
CA ARG A 98 11.42 8.37 19.99
C ARG A 98 11.64 6.99 19.36
N VAL A 99 10.55 6.31 19.01
CA VAL A 99 10.58 5.02 18.31
C VAL A 99 10.36 5.26 16.83
N ARG A 100 11.25 4.71 16.00
CA ARG A 100 11.15 4.77 14.54
C ARG A 100 10.89 3.37 14.00
N THR A 101 9.69 3.13 13.52
CA THR A 101 9.29 1.87 12.91
C THR A 101 9.31 2.00 11.39
N ARG A 102 9.80 0.97 10.71
CA ARG A 102 9.98 0.96 9.25
C ARG A 102 9.38 -0.31 8.68
N TRP A 103 8.47 -0.15 7.74
CA TRP A 103 7.85 -1.22 6.97
C TRP A 103 8.28 -1.11 5.52
N ARG A 104 8.52 -2.25 4.88
CA ARG A 104 8.89 -2.32 3.47
C ARG A 104 7.93 -3.26 2.76
N GLY A 105 7.41 -2.80 1.63
CA GLY A 105 6.57 -3.57 0.73
C GLY A 105 7.25 -3.75 -0.62
N ASP A 106 7.07 -4.93 -1.21
CA ASP A 106 7.49 -5.25 -2.57
C ASP A 106 6.27 -5.86 -3.25
N PHE A 107 5.80 -5.23 -4.32
CA PHE A 107 4.50 -5.49 -4.91
C PHE A 107 4.61 -5.73 -6.41
N ALA A 108 3.86 -6.70 -6.90
CA ALA A 108 3.49 -6.80 -8.31
C ALA A 108 2.23 -5.96 -8.53
N VAL A 109 2.33 -4.94 -9.39
CA VAL A 109 1.25 -4.00 -9.67
C VAL A 109 0.85 -4.10 -11.14
N LEU A 110 -0.44 -4.30 -11.38
CA LEU A 110 -1.06 -4.34 -12.70
C LEU A 110 -1.96 -3.11 -12.87
N ILE A 111 -1.64 -2.29 -13.86
CA ILE A 111 -2.42 -1.11 -14.24
C ILE A 111 -3.25 -1.47 -15.47
N ASN A 112 -4.56 -1.49 -15.32
CA ASN A 112 -5.48 -1.76 -16.42
C ASN A 112 -5.71 -0.48 -17.24
N THR A 113 -4.85 -0.24 -18.23
CA THR A 113 -4.92 0.90 -19.15
C THR A 113 -6.16 0.88 -20.07
N LEU A 114 -6.81 -0.27 -20.21
CA LEU A 114 -8.11 -0.40 -20.89
C LEU A 114 -9.27 0.14 -20.06
N HIS A 115 -9.08 0.29 -18.73
CA HIS A 115 -10.12 0.76 -17.84
C HIS A 115 -10.45 2.23 -18.15
N PRO A 116 -11.74 2.61 -18.33
CA PRO A 116 -12.13 3.97 -18.73
C PRO A 116 -11.55 5.07 -17.85
N GLN A 117 -11.48 4.85 -16.53
CA GLN A 117 -10.90 5.80 -15.57
C GLN A 117 -9.41 6.07 -15.80
N ILE A 118 -8.61 5.04 -16.12
CA ILE A 118 -7.17 5.20 -16.39
C ILE A 118 -6.99 5.84 -17.76
N ARG A 119 -7.75 5.37 -18.75
CA ARG A 119 -7.70 5.90 -20.12
C ARG A 119 -8.03 7.40 -20.16
N HIS A 120 -9.10 7.83 -19.47
CA HIS A 120 -9.50 9.23 -19.40
C HIS A 120 -8.43 10.15 -18.79
N GLN A 121 -7.59 9.62 -17.90
CA GLN A 121 -6.45 10.32 -17.30
C GLN A 121 -5.25 10.41 -18.25
N MET A 122 -4.94 9.33 -18.96
CA MET A 122 -3.75 9.24 -19.81
C MET A 122 -3.95 9.87 -21.20
N GLU A 123 -5.13 9.74 -21.80
CA GLU A 123 -5.39 10.13 -23.18
C GLU A 123 -5.15 11.64 -23.47
N PRO A 124 -5.61 12.58 -22.63
CA PRO A 124 -5.31 14.00 -22.82
C PRO A 124 -3.81 14.32 -22.75
N LYS A 125 -3.04 13.53 -21.99
CA LYS A 125 -1.59 13.73 -21.83
C LYS A 125 -0.82 13.23 -23.05
N PHE A 126 -1.31 12.20 -23.72
CA PHE A 126 -0.82 11.83 -25.05
C PHE A 126 -1.13 12.91 -26.09
N GLU A 127 -2.32 13.50 -26.07
CA GLU A 127 -2.68 14.59 -26.97
C GLU A 127 -1.79 15.83 -26.79
N GLU A 128 -1.52 16.19 -25.53
CA GLU A 128 -0.56 17.24 -25.18
C GLU A 128 0.84 16.95 -25.75
N ALA A 129 1.35 15.73 -25.54
CA ALA A 129 2.65 15.30 -26.08
C ALA A 129 2.69 15.29 -27.63
N MET A 130 1.62 14.84 -28.28
CA MET A 130 1.49 14.86 -29.75
C MET A 130 1.48 16.30 -30.29
N ASN A 131 0.85 17.23 -29.58
CA ASN A 131 0.86 18.65 -29.94
C ASN A 131 2.25 19.29 -29.79
N GLU A 132 3.00 18.96 -28.74
CA GLU A 132 4.37 19.43 -28.59
C GLU A 132 5.28 18.89 -29.71
N LEU A 133 5.13 17.60 -30.05
CA LEU A 133 5.92 16.96 -31.10
C LEU A 133 5.58 17.50 -32.50
N SER A 134 4.31 17.79 -32.80
CA SER A 134 3.90 18.38 -34.09
C SER A 134 4.41 19.80 -34.30
N GLN A 135 4.70 20.52 -33.21
CA GLN A 135 5.37 21.82 -33.22
C GLN A 135 6.89 21.71 -33.32
N GLY A 136 7.45 20.49 -33.43
CA GLY A 136 8.88 20.24 -33.45
C GLY A 136 9.57 20.46 -32.09
N LYS A 137 8.80 20.49 -30.99
CA LYS A 137 9.35 20.65 -29.65
C LYS A 137 9.72 19.30 -29.04
N LYS A 138 10.59 19.37 -28.03
CA LYS A 138 10.96 18.20 -27.22
C LYS A 138 10.04 18.12 -26.02
N PHE A 139 9.68 16.90 -25.61
CA PHE A 139 8.83 16.67 -24.46
C PHE A 139 9.31 15.50 -23.60
N CYS A 140 8.84 15.47 -22.36
CA CYS A 140 8.97 14.32 -21.47
C CYS A 140 7.63 14.09 -20.77
N LEU A 141 6.92 13.06 -21.20
CA LEU A 141 5.66 12.61 -20.62
C LEU A 141 5.96 11.61 -19.49
N GLU A 142 5.50 11.91 -18.29
CA GLU A 142 5.65 11.09 -17.10
C GLU A 142 4.28 10.73 -16.53
N PHE A 143 4.05 9.42 -16.38
CA PHE A 143 2.94 8.89 -15.61
C PHE A 143 3.46 8.33 -14.28
N ASP A 144 3.11 8.97 -13.16
CA ASP A 144 3.53 8.56 -11.83
C ASP A 144 2.37 7.89 -11.06
N LEU A 145 2.58 6.63 -10.63
CA LEU A 145 1.68 5.94 -9.71
C LEU A 145 2.09 6.15 -8.24
N GLY A 146 3.22 6.82 -7.99
CA GLY A 146 3.87 6.97 -6.69
C GLY A 146 2.96 7.57 -5.63
N PRO A 147 2.38 8.77 -5.83
CA PRO A 147 1.50 9.38 -4.85
C PRO A 147 0.29 8.50 -4.47
N THR A 148 -0.28 7.80 -5.45
CA THR A 148 -1.43 6.90 -5.24
C THR A 148 -1.03 5.65 -4.45
N LEU A 149 0.11 5.04 -4.77
CA LEU A 149 0.66 3.90 -4.04
C LEU A 149 1.09 4.26 -2.62
N GLU A 150 1.69 5.43 -2.42
CA GLU A 150 2.13 5.92 -1.13
C GLU A 150 0.94 6.15 -0.19
N ARG A 151 -0.13 6.75 -0.72
CA ARG A 151 -1.39 6.94 0.02
C ARG A 151 -2.03 5.59 0.37
N TRP A 152 -2.22 4.72 -0.63
CA TRP A 152 -2.79 3.39 -0.43
C TRP A 152 -2.00 2.55 0.59
N TYR A 153 -0.67 2.54 0.51
CA TYR A 153 0.15 1.77 1.42
C TYR A 153 0.17 2.36 2.84
N ALA A 154 0.09 3.70 2.96
CA ALA A 154 -0.10 4.35 4.25
C ALA A 154 -1.46 3.95 4.86
N GLU A 155 -2.55 4.00 4.09
CA GLU A 155 -3.90 3.64 4.56
C GLU A 155 -4.00 2.20 5.09
N ILE A 156 -3.27 1.26 4.48
CA ILE A 156 -3.23 -0.15 4.94
C ILE A 156 -2.47 -0.30 6.26
N LEU A 157 -1.43 0.50 6.49
CA LEU A 157 -0.55 0.37 7.67
C LEU A 157 -0.96 1.25 8.84
N ASP A 158 -1.44 2.47 8.58
CA ASP A 158 -1.76 3.51 9.56
C ASP A 158 -3.25 3.49 9.94
N VAL A 159 -3.85 2.30 10.13
CA VAL A 159 -5.27 2.15 10.51
C VAL A 159 -5.62 2.89 11.82
N ASP A 160 -4.63 3.10 12.70
CA ASP A 160 -4.80 3.71 14.03
C ASP A 160 -3.94 4.95 14.27
N SER A 161 -3.48 5.65 13.22
CA SER A 161 -2.53 6.75 13.41
C SER A 161 -3.20 8.00 14.02
N GLY A 162 -2.98 8.21 15.32
CA GLY A 162 -3.17 9.51 15.98
C GLY A 162 -2.20 10.58 15.45
N CYS A 163 -1.78 11.53 16.29
CA CYS A 163 -0.88 12.65 15.91
C CYS A 163 0.57 12.26 15.54
N SER A 164 0.82 11.02 15.12
CA SER A 164 2.16 10.51 14.76
C SER A 164 2.62 11.06 13.41
N ARG A 165 3.93 11.25 13.25
CA ARG A 165 4.52 11.63 11.97
C ARG A 165 4.86 10.36 11.18
N SER A 166 4.25 10.19 10.02
CA SER A 166 4.62 9.12 9.08
C SER A 166 5.08 9.67 7.73
N ASN A 167 5.86 8.88 7.02
CA ASN A 167 6.35 9.19 5.67
C ASN A 167 6.39 7.89 4.87
N THR A 168 5.68 7.89 3.74
CA THR A 168 5.71 6.79 2.79
C THR A 168 6.47 7.22 1.55
N LYS A 169 7.33 6.35 1.04
CA LYS A 169 8.03 6.53 -0.22
C LYS A 169 7.85 5.31 -1.09
N SER A 170 7.67 5.54 -2.37
CA SER A 170 7.62 4.51 -3.39
C SER A 170 8.82 4.60 -4.34
N LYS A 171 9.16 3.47 -4.94
CA LYS A 171 10.21 3.36 -5.95
C LYS A 171 9.69 2.55 -7.11
N TYR A 172 10.17 2.92 -8.29
CA TYR A 172 9.78 2.31 -9.54
C TYR A 172 8.25 2.34 -9.67
N THR A 173 7.70 3.55 -9.76
CA THR A 173 6.26 3.81 -9.98
C THR A 173 5.98 4.61 -11.25
N ARG A 174 7.04 5.07 -11.91
CA ARG A 174 6.99 6.01 -13.03
C ARG A 174 7.18 5.31 -14.36
N LEU A 175 6.42 5.75 -15.35
CA LEU A 175 6.60 5.45 -16.77
C LEU A 175 6.93 6.76 -17.49
N TYR A 176 8.00 6.75 -18.25
CA TYR A 176 8.48 7.90 -19.02
C TYR A 176 8.36 7.61 -20.52
N ILE A 177 7.89 8.60 -21.27
CA ILE A 177 7.84 8.60 -22.73
C ILE A 177 8.44 9.94 -23.19
N THR A 178 9.51 9.92 -23.97
CA THR A 178 10.23 11.16 -24.32
C THR A 178 10.97 11.04 -25.65
N ASN A 179 11.06 12.16 -26.37
CA ASN A 179 11.94 12.30 -27.53
C ASN A 179 13.28 12.98 -27.19
N HIS A 180 13.59 13.15 -25.91
CA HIS A 180 14.83 13.81 -25.47
C HIS A 180 15.41 13.12 -24.24
N THR A 181 15.27 13.73 -23.06
CA THR A 181 15.86 13.25 -21.82
C THR A 181 14.79 13.10 -20.76
N LYS A 182 14.91 12.05 -19.93
CA LYS A 182 14.02 11.86 -18.77
C LYS A 182 14.17 13.00 -17.76
N TYR A 183 13.09 13.33 -17.07
CA TYR A 183 13.12 14.30 -15.99
C TYR A 183 13.94 13.75 -14.79
N GLN A 184 14.84 14.57 -14.26
CA GLN A 184 15.73 14.20 -13.15
C GLN A 184 15.23 14.76 -11.82
N HIS A 185 14.46 13.96 -11.10
CA HIS A 185 13.93 14.33 -9.77
C HIS A 185 14.98 14.53 -8.67
N CYS A 186 16.26 14.24 -8.92
CA CYS A 186 17.32 14.59 -7.96
C CYS A 186 17.50 16.11 -7.84
N PHE A 187 17.00 16.89 -8.80
CA PHE A 187 16.97 18.35 -8.76
C PHE A 187 15.68 18.92 -8.18
N ASP A 188 14.66 18.09 -7.89
CA ASP A 188 13.50 18.52 -7.11
C ASP A 188 13.99 18.89 -5.72
N CYS A 189 13.75 20.14 -5.32
CA CYS A 189 14.31 20.79 -4.13
C CYS A 189 14.29 19.90 -2.87
N ASN A 190 15.38 19.16 -2.66
CA ASN A 190 15.62 18.42 -1.45
C ASN A 190 16.70 19.16 -0.66
N VAL A 191 16.26 19.78 0.44
CA VAL A 191 17.13 20.54 1.35
C VAL A 191 18.37 19.73 1.74
N ILE A 192 18.27 18.40 1.84
CA ILE A 192 19.39 17.53 2.18
C ILE A 192 20.47 17.56 1.07
N TRP A 193 20.08 17.51 -0.21
CA TRP A 193 21.03 17.60 -1.32
C TRP A 193 21.65 18.99 -1.42
N ALA A 194 20.86 20.04 -1.19
CA ALA A 194 21.37 21.41 -1.13
C ALA A 194 22.41 21.59 -0.01
N VAL A 195 22.22 20.95 1.15
CA VAL A 195 23.17 21.03 2.29
C VAL A 195 24.41 20.16 2.07
N LEU A 196 24.24 18.91 1.61
CA LEU A 196 25.35 17.94 1.50
C LEU A 196 26.21 18.15 0.25
N CYS A 197 25.61 18.56 -0.87
CA CYS A 197 26.33 18.83 -2.12
C CYS A 197 26.58 20.33 -2.35
N ASN A 198 26.15 21.18 -1.39
CA ASN A 198 26.43 22.61 -1.25
C ASN A 198 26.59 23.34 -2.60
N VAL A 199 27.79 23.83 -2.90
CA VAL A 199 28.08 24.66 -4.07
C VAL A 199 27.81 23.94 -5.38
N CYS A 200 28.10 22.63 -5.48
CA CYS A 200 27.88 21.88 -6.72
C CYS A 200 26.39 21.75 -7.05
N TRP A 201 25.54 21.49 -6.04
CA TRP A 201 24.09 21.41 -6.27
C TRP A 201 23.49 22.80 -6.56
N LEU A 202 23.91 23.83 -5.81
CA LEU A 202 23.46 25.21 -6.03
C LEU A 202 23.82 25.76 -7.41
N MET A 203 24.89 25.28 -8.04
CA MET A 203 25.24 25.64 -9.41
C MET A 203 24.53 24.74 -10.43
N SER A 204 24.52 23.42 -10.22
CA SER A 204 23.98 22.48 -11.21
C SER A 204 22.45 22.48 -11.29
N ALA A 205 21.75 22.60 -10.16
CA ALA A 205 20.29 22.54 -10.15
C ALA A 205 19.64 23.71 -10.90
N PRO A 206 20.01 25.00 -10.66
CA PRO A 206 19.44 26.10 -11.44
C PRO A 206 19.81 26.02 -12.92
N CYS A 207 21.05 25.65 -13.26
CA CYS A 207 21.46 25.43 -14.64
C CYS A 207 20.63 24.33 -15.32
N TYR A 208 20.39 23.20 -14.63
CA TYR A 208 19.54 22.13 -15.11
C TYR A 208 18.10 22.63 -15.31
N MET A 209 17.51 23.32 -14.34
CA MET A 209 16.12 23.80 -14.42
C MET A 209 15.92 24.81 -15.57
N ILE A 210 16.85 25.76 -15.75
CA ILE A 210 16.80 26.74 -16.84
C ILE A 210 16.99 26.05 -18.20
N HIS A 211 17.98 25.15 -18.31
CA HIS A 211 18.18 24.38 -19.53
C HIS A 211 16.94 23.53 -19.85
N ARG A 212 16.37 22.84 -18.86
CA ARG A 212 15.18 22.01 -19.01
C ARG A 212 13.99 22.84 -19.47
N ALA A 213 13.68 23.92 -18.77
CA ALA A 213 12.56 24.81 -19.10
C ALA A 213 12.66 25.45 -20.49
N SER A 214 13.88 25.62 -21.02
CA SER A 214 14.09 26.17 -22.37
C SER A 214 14.15 25.11 -23.47
N THR A 215 14.39 23.84 -23.14
CA THR A 215 14.62 22.79 -24.14
C THR A 215 13.56 21.71 -24.19
N VAL A 216 12.84 21.43 -23.10
CA VAL A 216 11.92 20.30 -22.98
C VAL A 216 10.64 20.72 -22.26
N THR A 217 9.49 20.38 -22.83
CA THR A 217 8.19 20.49 -22.15
C THR A 217 7.95 19.25 -21.29
N ASP A 218 7.98 19.41 -19.97
CA ASP A 218 7.72 18.33 -19.02
C ASP A 218 6.21 18.19 -18.75
N ILE A 219 5.63 17.05 -19.14
CA ILE A 219 4.20 16.73 -18.98
C ILE A 219 4.10 15.65 -17.90
N MET A 220 3.83 16.06 -16.66
CA MET A 220 3.75 15.14 -15.52
C MET A 220 2.29 14.86 -15.16
N HIS A 221 1.96 13.60 -14.91
CA HIS A 221 0.62 13.21 -14.50
C HIS A 221 0.62 12.10 -13.45
N ASP A 222 -0.03 12.37 -12.32
CA ASP A 222 -0.26 11.40 -11.26
C ASP A 222 -1.50 10.56 -11.59
N ILE A 223 -1.34 9.24 -11.70
CA ILE A 223 -2.47 8.32 -11.93
C ILE A 223 -3.23 8.15 -10.62
N ALA A 224 -4.38 8.82 -10.49
CA ALA A 224 -5.29 8.72 -9.37
C ALA A 224 -6.33 7.62 -9.64
N SER A 225 -6.12 6.43 -9.09
CA SER A 225 -7.07 5.32 -9.21
C SER A 225 -7.04 4.42 -7.98
N PRO A 226 -8.20 3.83 -7.60
CA PRO A 226 -8.25 2.92 -6.47
C PRO A 226 -7.40 1.68 -6.73
N ILE A 227 -6.57 1.32 -5.75
CA ILE A 227 -5.71 0.15 -5.81
C ILE A 227 -6.38 -1.00 -5.06
N VAL A 228 -6.76 -2.04 -5.78
CA VAL A 228 -7.31 -3.26 -5.19
C VAL A 228 -6.16 -4.20 -4.83
N MET A 229 -6.06 -4.59 -3.57
CA MET A 229 -5.10 -5.60 -3.13
C MET A 229 -5.69 -7.00 -3.34
N ARG A 230 -4.99 -7.86 -4.09
CA ARG A 230 -5.36 -9.28 -4.19
C ARG A 230 -4.58 -10.05 -3.14
N THR A 231 -5.29 -10.81 -2.32
CA THR A 231 -4.67 -11.67 -1.30
C THR A 231 -5.17 -13.11 -1.49
N PRO A 232 -4.27 -14.10 -1.59
CA PRO A 232 -4.67 -15.49 -1.60
C PRO A 232 -5.18 -15.90 -0.21
N LEU A 233 -6.36 -16.52 -0.17
CA LEU A 233 -6.88 -17.19 1.01
C LEU A 233 -6.50 -18.67 1.02
N SER A 234 -6.48 -19.25 2.22
CA SER A 234 -6.44 -20.69 2.43
C SER A 234 -7.51 -21.37 1.57
N ARG A 235 -7.11 -22.40 0.80
CA ARG A 235 -7.93 -23.16 -0.19
C ARG A 235 -7.99 -22.55 -1.62
N GLY A 236 -7.02 -21.73 -2.00
CA GLY A 236 -6.89 -21.26 -3.41
C GLY A 236 -7.98 -20.28 -3.85
N ARG A 237 -8.68 -19.67 -2.88
CA ARG A 237 -9.62 -18.56 -3.16
C ARG A 237 -8.82 -17.26 -3.16
N VAL A 238 -9.21 -16.31 -4.00
CA VAL A 238 -8.60 -14.98 -4.03
C VAL A 238 -9.63 -13.97 -3.56
N VAL A 239 -9.23 -13.07 -2.66
CA VAL A 239 -10.06 -11.94 -2.23
C VAL A 239 -9.44 -10.66 -2.74
N ASP A 240 -10.31 -9.83 -3.29
CA ASP A 240 -10.00 -8.49 -3.76
C ASP A 240 -10.37 -7.52 -2.62
N ILE A 241 -9.36 -7.02 -1.93
CA ILE A 241 -9.49 -6.02 -0.88
C ILE A 241 -9.37 -4.66 -1.55
N ALA A 242 -10.52 -4.07 -1.86
CA ALA A 242 -10.55 -2.67 -2.29
C ALA A 242 -10.04 -1.78 -1.14
N PRO A 243 -9.43 -0.62 -1.44
CA PRO A 243 -9.25 0.39 -0.41
C PRO A 243 -10.64 0.67 0.17
N GLN A 244 -10.73 0.90 1.48
CA GLN A 244 -11.98 1.33 2.09
C GLN A 244 -12.31 2.75 1.60
N THR A 245 -12.78 2.85 0.35
CA THR A 245 -13.40 4.06 -0.22
C THR A 245 -14.60 4.49 0.63
N ASP A 246 -15.08 3.56 1.44
CA ASP A 246 -16.11 3.73 2.42
C ASP A 246 -15.53 4.08 3.80
N SER A 247 -14.74 5.14 3.93
CA SER A 247 -14.68 5.82 5.24
C SER A 247 -16.11 6.16 5.69
N GLN A 248 -17.01 6.46 4.75
CA GLN A 248 -18.44 6.61 4.97
C GLN A 248 -19.17 5.29 5.30
N ALA A 249 -19.04 4.20 4.54
CA ALA A 249 -19.76 2.97 4.91
C ALA A 249 -19.16 2.28 6.14
N LEU A 250 -17.85 2.44 6.42
CA LEU A 250 -17.23 2.07 7.69
C LEU A 250 -17.75 2.95 8.84
N GLN A 251 -17.84 4.27 8.64
CA GLN A 251 -18.47 5.16 9.63
C GLN A 251 -19.95 4.80 9.85
N GLN A 252 -20.70 4.50 8.79
CA GLN A 252 -22.10 4.08 8.88
C GLN A 252 -22.24 2.74 9.58
N ALA A 253 -21.37 1.76 9.29
CA ALA A 253 -21.35 0.48 9.98
C ALA A 253 -20.99 0.64 11.46
N GLN A 254 -20.01 1.48 11.79
CA GLN A 254 -19.66 1.82 13.17
C GLN A 254 -20.81 2.56 13.89
N GLN A 255 -21.49 3.49 13.21
CA GLN A 255 -22.68 4.16 13.75
C GLN A 255 -23.82 3.19 13.98
N ALA A 256 -24.10 2.28 13.04
CA ALA A 256 -25.13 1.25 13.17
C ALA A 256 -24.85 0.30 14.35
N LEU A 257 -23.59 -0.12 14.53
CA LEU A 257 -23.15 -0.92 15.68
C LEU A 257 -23.37 -0.18 17.01
N ARG A 258 -23.06 1.12 17.07
CA ARG A 258 -23.31 1.94 18.27
C ARG A 258 -24.81 2.06 18.57
N GLN A 259 -25.63 2.33 17.57
CA GLN A 259 -27.09 2.40 17.71
C GLN A 259 -27.68 1.06 18.17
N HIS A 260 -27.21 -0.06 17.64
CA HIS A 260 -27.65 -1.38 18.05
C HIS A 260 -27.27 -1.68 19.51
N ALA A 261 -26.03 -1.38 19.91
CA ALA A 261 -25.59 -1.56 21.30
C ALA A 261 -26.42 -0.71 22.29
N GLU A 262 -26.77 0.51 21.90
CA GLU A 262 -27.62 1.40 22.70
C GLU A 262 -29.05 0.85 22.83
N GLN A 263 -29.64 0.33 21.74
CA GLN A 263 -30.95 -0.34 21.80
C GLN A 263 -30.95 -1.55 22.73
N VAL A 264 -29.92 -2.40 22.66
CA VAL A 264 -29.79 -3.56 23.54
C VAL A 264 -29.70 -3.12 25.01
N ARG A 265 -28.97 -2.04 25.30
CA ARG A 265 -28.87 -1.50 26.66
C ARG A 265 -30.23 -1.02 27.18
N LEU A 266 -30.97 -0.26 26.37
CA LEU A 266 -32.31 0.23 26.73
C LEU A 266 -33.30 -0.91 26.94
N GLN A 267 -33.22 -1.97 26.13
CA GLN A 267 -34.07 -3.15 26.29
C GLN A 267 -33.78 -3.88 27.61
N GLN A 268 -32.51 -4.05 27.96
CA GLN A 268 -32.12 -4.66 29.24
C GLN A 268 -32.56 -3.81 30.44
N GLU A 269 -32.45 -2.48 30.36
CA GLU A 269 -32.95 -1.56 31.39
C GLU A 269 -34.46 -1.67 31.56
N ALA A 270 -35.22 -1.73 30.46
CA ALA A 270 -36.68 -1.91 30.49
C ALA A 270 -37.09 -3.27 31.09
N GLU A 271 -36.41 -4.35 30.69
CA GLU A 271 -36.64 -5.68 31.27
C GLU A 271 -36.30 -5.72 32.77
N ALA A 272 -35.21 -5.07 33.19
CA ALA A 272 -34.84 -4.97 34.60
C ALA A 272 -35.88 -4.19 35.41
N GLN A 273 -36.42 -3.09 34.88
CA GLN A 273 -37.49 -2.32 35.52
C GLN A 273 -38.78 -3.14 35.62
N HIS A 274 -39.16 -3.83 34.54
CA HIS A 274 -40.32 -4.70 34.55
C HIS A 274 -40.17 -5.84 35.57
N ARG A 275 -38.97 -6.44 35.66
CA ARG A 275 -38.65 -7.46 36.66
C ARG A 275 -38.71 -6.90 38.09
N ALA A 276 -38.23 -5.68 38.31
CA ALA A 276 -38.31 -5.01 39.61
C ALA A 276 -39.77 -4.72 40.02
N GLN A 277 -40.65 -4.43 39.07
CA GLN A 277 -42.09 -4.26 39.33
C GLN A 277 -42.82 -5.58 39.60
N GLN A 278 -42.35 -6.70 39.04
CA GLN A 278 -42.91 -8.04 39.28
C GLN A 278 -42.39 -8.72 40.55
N MET A 279 -41.28 -8.24 41.11
CA MET A 279 -40.83 -8.72 42.42
C MET A 279 -41.73 -8.14 43.51
N GLU A 280 -42.76 -8.90 43.86
CA GLU A 280 -43.60 -8.65 45.02
C GLU A 280 -42.70 -8.52 46.26
N PRO A 281 -42.88 -7.50 47.12
CA PRO A 281 -42.06 -7.29 48.30
C PRO A 281 -42.12 -8.54 49.17
N THR A 282 -41.08 -9.36 49.08
CA THR A 282 -40.95 -10.57 49.87
C THR A 282 -40.79 -10.09 51.30
N GLN A 283 -41.80 -10.35 52.14
CA GLN A 283 -41.76 -9.95 53.54
C GLN A 283 -40.44 -10.45 54.14
N PRO A 284 -39.73 -9.61 54.91
CA PRO A 284 -38.47 -10.01 55.52
C PRO A 284 -38.70 -11.30 56.32
N PRO A 285 -37.85 -12.31 56.16
CA PRO A 285 -37.98 -13.54 56.92
C PRO A 285 -38.03 -13.19 58.41
N THR A 286 -39.11 -13.57 59.07
CA THR A 286 -39.22 -13.44 60.52
C THR A 286 -38.24 -14.42 61.12
N TYR A 287 -37.09 -13.90 61.59
CA TYR A 287 -36.12 -14.67 62.33
C TYR A 287 -36.70 -15.00 63.71
N SER A 288 -37.19 -16.23 63.84
CA SER A 288 -37.43 -16.86 65.13
C SER A 288 -36.74 -18.22 65.14
N GLU A 289 -36.01 -18.43 66.23
CA GLU A 289 -35.28 -19.64 66.64
C GLU A 289 -33.81 -19.77 66.23
N ALA A 290 -32.99 -19.43 67.23
CA ALA A 290 -31.64 -19.89 67.42
C ALA A 290 -31.60 -21.42 67.51
N VAL A 291 -30.90 -22.07 66.58
CA VAL A 291 -30.37 -23.42 66.78
C VAL A 291 -28.85 -23.33 66.69
N ALA A 292 -28.22 -23.46 67.85
CA ALA A 292 -26.81 -23.70 67.98
C ALA A 292 -26.51 -25.16 67.60
N THR A 293 -25.75 -25.42 66.53
CA THR A 293 -25.01 -26.69 66.42
C THR A 293 -23.78 -26.57 65.52
N SER A 294 -22.64 -26.87 66.14
CA SER A 294 -21.40 -27.49 65.62
C SER A 294 -20.70 -26.91 64.39
N GLN A 295 -19.55 -26.31 64.71
CA GLN A 295 -18.34 -26.22 63.90
C GLN A 295 -17.98 -27.59 63.27
N GLN A 296 -17.87 -27.64 61.94
CA GLN A 296 -16.87 -28.44 61.27
C GLN A 296 -16.18 -27.56 60.23
N GLY A 297 -14.92 -27.26 60.49
CA GLY A 297 -14.07 -26.48 59.61
C GLY A 297 -13.82 -27.22 58.31
N GLN A 298 -14.35 -26.70 57.21
CA GLN A 298 -13.75 -26.91 55.90
C GLN A 298 -12.70 -25.84 55.68
N GLN A 299 -11.46 -26.29 55.83
CA GLN A 299 -10.23 -25.60 55.51
C GLN A 299 -10.25 -25.22 54.02
N TYR A 300 -10.58 -23.96 53.72
CA TYR A 300 -10.39 -23.38 52.40
C TYR A 300 -8.90 -23.40 52.07
N GLN A 301 -8.49 -24.32 51.19
CA GLN A 301 -7.21 -24.23 50.52
C GLN A 301 -7.27 -23.05 49.54
N PRO A 302 -6.39 -22.04 49.65
CA PRO A 302 -6.27 -21.03 48.62
C PRO A 302 -5.82 -21.72 47.33
N GLN A 303 -6.67 -21.68 46.31
CA GLN A 303 -6.32 -22.04 44.95
C GLN A 303 -5.15 -21.14 44.54
N GLN A 304 -3.94 -21.72 44.53
CA GLN A 304 -2.76 -21.08 43.98
C GLN A 304 -3.05 -20.81 42.50
N PHE A 305 -3.33 -19.55 42.17
CA PHE A 305 -3.15 -19.08 40.81
C PHE A 305 -1.68 -19.27 40.47
N GLY A 306 -1.42 -20.27 39.61
CA GLY A 306 -0.09 -20.53 39.07
C GLY A 306 0.45 -19.23 38.50
N ALA A 307 1.67 -18.89 38.92
CA ALA A 307 2.40 -17.76 38.36
C ALA A 307 2.39 -17.89 36.83
N PRO A 308 2.17 -16.77 36.09
CA PRO A 308 2.28 -16.79 34.65
C PRO A 308 3.63 -17.37 34.30
N GLN A 309 3.62 -18.47 33.53
CA GLN A 309 4.84 -19.07 33.01
C GLN A 309 5.59 -17.96 32.29
N THR A 310 6.73 -17.58 32.84
CA THR A 310 7.72 -16.76 32.16
C THR A 310 8.01 -17.47 30.85
N ALA A 311 7.56 -16.86 29.75
CA ALA A 311 7.88 -17.29 28.41
C ALA A 311 9.40 -17.50 28.37
N GLN A 312 9.82 -18.74 28.09
CA GLN A 312 11.23 -19.01 27.91
C GLN A 312 11.76 -18.10 26.81
N PRO A 313 12.92 -17.45 27.00
CA PRO A 313 13.53 -16.65 25.97
C PRO A 313 13.73 -17.53 24.73
N VAL A 314 13.05 -17.15 23.65
CA VAL A 314 13.28 -17.73 22.32
C VAL A 314 14.78 -17.58 22.04
N PRO A 315 15.51 -18.67 21.73
CA PRO A 315 16.90 -18.58 21.35
C PRO A 315 17.03 -17.61 20.19
N LEU A 316 17.78 -16.53 20.39
CA LEU A 316 18.18 -15.62 19.31
C LEU A 316 18.87 -16.47 18.24
N LEU A 317 18.23 -16.59 17.08
CA LEU A 317 18.88 -17.11 15.89
C LEU A 317 20.14 -16.29 15.64
N PRO A 318 21.30 -16.94 15.41
CA PRO A 318 22.53 -16.23 15.12
C PRO A 318 22.33 -15.34 13.88
N PRO A 319 22.93 -14.15 13.84
CA PRO A 319 22.86 -13.27 12.69
C PRO A 319 23.40 -14.02 11.44
N PRO A 320 22.80 -13.79 10.27
CA PRO A 320 23.30 -14.37 9.03
C PRO A 320 24.77 -13.97 8.84
N PRO A 321 25.62 -14.89 8.37
CA PRO A 321 27.03 -14.60 8.16
C PRO A 321 27.18 -13.42 7.19
N PRO A 322 28.19 -12.55 7.39
CA PRO A 322 28.44 -11.44 6.50
C PRO A 322 28.62 -11.98 5.08
N SER A 323 27.84 -11.44 4.15
CA SER A 323 27.96 -11.73 2.72
C SER A 323 29.41 -11.51 2.31
N GLY A 324 30.12 -12.62 2.12
CA GLY A 324 31.49 -12.61 1.65
C GLY A 324 31.54 -11.84 0.34
N LYS A 325 32.39 -10.82 0.28
CA LYS A 325 32.85 -10.27 -0.99
C LYS A 325 33.56 -11.42 -1.70
N LEU A 326 32.93 -11.96 -2.73
CA LEU A 326 33.65 -12.69 -3.78
C LEU A 326 34.53 -11.65 -4.47
N ALA A 327 35.84 -11.82 -4.33
CA ALA A 327 36.87 -11.10 -5.05
C ALA A 327 36.87 -11.50 -6.53
#